data_AF-A0A929IYX7-F1
#
_entry.id   AF-A0A929IYX7-F1
#
_cell.length_a   1.000
_cell.length_b   1.000
_cell.length_c   1.000
_cell.angle_alpha   90.00
_cell.angle_beta   90.00
_cell.angle_gamma   90.00
#
_symmetry.space_group_name_H-M   'P 1'
#
loop_
_entity.id
_entity.type
_entity.pdbx_description
1 polymer ?
#
loop_
_entity_poly.entity_id
_entity_poly.type
_entity_poly.pdbx_seq_one_letter_code
_entity_poly.pdbx_strand_id
1 'polypeptide(L)'
;MNQQRGVALITVMLIVALATITAVAMTTRQQLDIYRTANLINNDQAYLYALGGESWIKRILLRDSKKVDNLQDIWATAIPALPISGGYITGQAIDLQGRFNLNNLLQDDGKISPKDIIVLER
;
A
#
# COMPACT_ATOMS: atom_id res chain seq x y z
N MET A 1 57.13 29.36 -31.07
CA MET A 1 56.45 29.17 -29.76
C MET A 1 54.99 28.68 -29.94
N ASN A 2 54.72 27.57 -30.64
CA ASN A 2 53.33 27.16 -30.99
C ASN A 2 52.89 25.78 -30.46
N GLN A 3 53.68 25.09 -29.62
CA GLN A 3 53.36 23.72 -29.19
C GLN A 3 52.44 23.63 -27.95
N GLN A 4 52.22 24.72 -27.20
CA GLN A 4 51.38 24.67 -25.99
C GLN A 4 49.88 24.84 -26.23
N ARG A 5 49.46 25.33 -27.40
CA ARG A 5 48.04 25.55 -27.73
C ARG A 5 47.26 24.24 -27.88
N GLY A 6 47.88 23.18 -28.41
CA GLY A 6 47.22 21.88 -28.58
C GLY A 6 46.98 21.16 -27.26
N VAL A 7 47.98 21.16 -26.36
CA VAL A 7 47.88 20.52 -25.04
C VAL A 7 46.83 21.21 -24.16
N ALA A 8 46.76 22.54 -24.18
CA ALA A 8 45.76 23.30 -23.43
C ALA A 8 44.31 23.01 -23.89
N LEU A 9 44.08 22.81 -25.19
CA LEU A 9 42.75 22.44 -25.70
C LEU A 9 42.35 21.03 -25.27
N ILE A 10 43.28 20.07 -25.30
CA ILE A 10 43.01 18.69 -24.90
C ILE A 10 42.69 18.60 -23.40
N THR A 11 43.42 19.33 -22.55
CA THR A 11 43.15 19.34 -21.11
C THR A 11 41.80 19.97 -20.78
N VAL A 12 41.44 21.08 -21.44
CA VAL A 12 40.11 21.70 -21.30
C VAL A 12 39.01 20.75 -21.76
N MET A 13 39.16 20.09 -22.92
CA MET A 13 38.18 19.10 -23.39
C MET A 13 38.02 17.94 -22.42
N LEU A 14 39.12 17.44 -21.84
CA LEU A 14 39.06 16.36 -20.85
C LEU A 14 38.32 16.81 -19.58
N ILE A 15 38.62 18.00 -19.07
CA ILE A 15 37.94 18.55 -17.89
C ILE A 15 36.45 18.72 -18.17
N VAL A 16 36.09 19.29 -19.32
CA VAL A 16 34.68 19.46 -19.71
C VAL A 16 33.99 18.11 -19.85
N ALA A 17 34.62 17.14 -20.51
CA ALA A 17 34.06 15.80 -20.66
C ALA A 17 33.79 15.14 -19.30
N LEU A 18 34.73 15.20 -18.36
CA LEU A 18 34.56 14.66 -17.02
C LEU A 18 33.49 15.40 -16.22
N ALA A 19 33.44 16.73 -16.33
CA ALA A 19 32.40 17.55 -15.71
C ALA A 19 31.02 17.18 -16.24
N THR A 20 30.88 17.02 -17.57
CA THR A 20 29.62 16.61 -18.21
C THR A 20 29.19 15.21 -17.78
N ILE A 21 30.09 14.22 -17.79
CA ILE A 21 29.79 12.85 -17.34
C ILE A 21 29.30 12.87 -15.88
N THR A 22 29.99 13.61 -15.01
CA THR A 22 29.63 13.72 -13.60
C THR A 22 28.26 14.39 -13.43
N ALA A 23 28.02 15.49 -14.14
CA ALA A 23 26.73 16.18 -14.10
C ALA A 23 25.58 15.26 -14.54
N VAL A 24 25.76 14.52 -15.65
CA VAL A 24 24.75 13.56 -16.13
C VAL A 24 24.51 12.44 -15.12
N ALA A 25 25.57 11.88 -14.51
CA ALA A 25 25.45 10.85 -13.49
C ALA A 25 24.71 11.35 -12.23
N MET A 26 24.93 12.61 -11.84
CA MET A 26 24.21 13.25 -10.72
C MET A 26 22.74 13.47 -11.06
N THR A 27 22.43 14.04 -12.23
CA THR A 27 21.05 14.32 -12.65
C THR A 27 20.22 13.04 -12.78
N THR A 28 20.79 11.98 -13.34
CA THR A 28 20.09 10.69 -13.47
C THR A 28 19.78 10.08 -12.10
N ARG A 29 20.72 10.13 -11.15
CA ARG A 29 20.47 9.70 -9.77
C ARG A 29 19.38 10.53 -9.10
N GLN A 30 19.44 11.85 -9.23
CA GLN A 30 18.44 12.75 -8.64
C GLN A 30 17.04 12.47 -9.19
N GLN A 31 16.89 12.24 -10.49
CA GLN A 31 15.61 11.87 -11.08
C GLN A 31 15.06 10.57 -10.49
N LEU A 32 15.92 9.55 -10.33
CA LEU A 32 15.51 8.29 -9.70
C LEU A 32 15.04 8.48 -8.26
N ASP A 33 15.74 9.30 -7.49
CA ASP A 33 15.39 9.59 -6.09
C ASP A 33 14.08 10.39 -5.98
N ILE A 34 13.80 11.29 -6.94
CA ILE A 34 12.50 11.97 -7.06
C ILE A 34 11.38 10.96 -7.27
N TYR A 35 11.52 10.04 -8.22
CA TYR A 35 10.48 9.02 -8.47
C TYR A 35 10.27 8.09 -7.28
N ARG A 36 11.34 7.67 -6.60
CA ARG A 36 11.25 6.85 -5.39
C ARG A 36 10.52 7.58 -4.27
N THR A 37 10.86 8.85 -4.05
CA THR A 37 10.22 9.68 -3.02
C THR A 37 8.74 9.88 -3.34
N ALA A 38 8.40 10.17 -4.61
CA ALA A 38 7.02 10.31 -5.03
C ALA A 38 6.22 9.00 -4.82
N ASN A 39 6.79 7.85 -5.14
CA ASN A 39 6.14 6.55 -4.92
C ASN A 39 5.95 6.25 -3.42
N LEU A 40 6.92 6.59 -2.58
CA LEU A 40 6.80 6.44 -1.13
C LEU A 40 5.65 7.30 -0.57
N ILE A 41 5.61 8.58 -0.94
CA ILE A 41 4.54 9.50 -0.54
C ILE A 41 3.17 9.00 -1.01
N ASN A 42 3.07 8.51 -2.25
CA ASN A 42 1.82 7.96 -2.78
C ASN A 42 1.38 6.70 -2.03
N ASN A 43 2.32 5.84 -1.63
CA ASN A 43 2.02 4.65 -0.85
C ASN A 43 1.54 5.00 0.56
N ASP A 44 2.22 5.92 1.24
CA ASP A 44 1.83 6.41 2.56
C ASP A 44 0.43 7.06 2.51
N GLN A 45 0.16 7.85 1.48
CA GLN A 45 -1.16 8.43 1.25
C GLN A 45 -2.24 7.36 1.03
N ALA A 46 -1.97 6.34 0.22
CA ALA A 46 -2.89 5.22 0.02
C ALA A 46 -3.17 4.46 1.33
N TYR A 47 -2.14 4.26 2.16
CA TYR A 47 -2.27 3.63 3.48
C TYR A 47 -3.15 4.46 4.42
N LEU A 48 -2.94 5.78 4.48
CA LEU A 48 -3.78 6.67 5.28
C LEU A 48 -5.23 6.69 4.79
N TYR A 49 -5.46 6.63 3.47
CA TYR A 49 -6.82 6.49 2.93
C TYR A 49 -7.47 5.16 3.33
N ALA A 50 -6.73 4.06 3.34
CA ALA A 50 -7.25 2.78 3.81
C ALA A 50 -7.65 2.83 5.30
N LEU A 51 -6.82 3.43 6.16
CA LEU A 51 -7.14 3.65 7.58
C LEU A 51 -8.36 4.57 7.77
N GLY A 52 -8.49 5.60 6.94
CA GLY A 52 -9.66 6.46 6.90
C GLY A 52 -10.93 5.69 6.52
N GLY A 53 -10.84 4.81 5.52
CA GLY A 53 -11.91 3.90 5.10
C GLY A 53 -12.33 2.94 6.22
N GLU A 54 -11.37 2.31 6.91
CA GLU A 54 -11.65 1.45 8.06
C GLU A 54 -12.35 2.21 9.18
N SER A 55 -11.85 3.42 9.50
CA SER A 55 -12.45 4.28 10.53
C SER A 55 -13.88 4.70 10.19
N TRP A 56 -14.17 4.89 8.90
CA TRP A 56 -15.51 5.18 8.42
C TRP A 56 -16.44 3.97 8.57
N ILE A 57 -16.01 2.76 8.17
CA ILE A 57 -16.78 1.52 8.37
C ILE A 57 -17.04 1.29 9.87
N LYS A 58 -16.04 1.49 10.73
CA LYS A 58 -16.22 1.40 12.21
C LYS A 58 -17.33 2.31 12.71
N ARG A 59 -17.48 3.51 12.16
CA ARG A 59 -18.59 4.42 12.52
C ARG A 59 -19.94 3.93 12.00
N ILE A 60 -19.99 3.28 10.84
CA ILE A 60 -21.22 2.66 10.33
C ILE A 60 -21.63 1.54 11.28
N LEU A 61 -20.71 0.64 11.62
CA LEU A 61 -20.94 -0.46 12.55
C LEU A 61 -21.37 0.02 13.94
N LEU A 62 -20.73 1.06 14.49
CA LEU A 62 -21.10 1.64 15.79
C LEU A 62 -22.50 2.29 15.81
N ARG A 63 -22.97 2.77 14.66
CA ARG A 63 -24.31 3.34 14.52
C ARG A 63 -25.37 2.28 14.32
N ASP A 64 -24.98 1.09 13.85
CA ASP A 64 -25.87 -0.04 13.79
C ASP A 64 -26.15 -0.52 15.22
N SER A 65 -27.40 -0.36 15.64
CA SER A 65 -27.86 -0.67 17.00
C SER A 65 -28.75 -1.91 17.05
N LYS A 66 -28.88 -2.60 15.91
CA LYS A 66 -29.66 -3.82 15.80
C LYS A 66 -28.99 -4.93 16.61
N LYS A 67 -29.81 -5.80 17.19
CA LYS A 67 -29.33 -7.01 17.87
C LYS A 67 -28.97 -8.16 16.92
N VAL A 68 -29.30 -8.01 15.64
CA VAL A 68 -29.15 -9.03 14.60
C VAL A 68 -28.56 -8.36 13.37
N ASP A 69 -27.37 -8.81 13.00
CA ASP A 69 -26.68 -8.38 11.79
C ASP A 69 -27.12 -9.25 10.60
N ASN A 70 -27.33 -8.63 9.45
CA ASN A 70 -27.69 -9.31 8.22
C ASN A 70 -27.08 -8.61 6.98
N LEU A 71 -26.99 -9.32 5.86
CA LEU A 71 -26.38 -8.80 4.62
C LEU A 71 -27.18 -7.68 3.93
N GLN A 72 -28.35 -7.30 4.46
CA GLN A 72 -29.15 -6.18 3.95
C GLN A 72 -28.86 -4.89 4.74
N ASP A 73 -28.03 -4.96 5.78
CA ASP A 73 -27.58 -3.79 6.52
C ASP A 73 -26.58 -2.95 5.71
N ILE A 74 -26.48 -1.66 6.06
CA ILE A 74 -25.67 -0.68 5.34
C ILE A 74 -24.19 -1.09 5.33
N TRP A 75 -23.70 -1.68 6.42
CA TRP A 75 -22.30 -2.11 6.52
C TRP A 75 -21.93 -3.19 5.50
N ALA A 76 -22.88 -4.05 5.10
CA ALA A 76 -22.66 -5.14 4.15
C ALA A 76 -22.63 -4.67 2.69
N THR A 77 -23.02 -3.42 2.44
CA THR A 77 -23.00 -2.82 1.10
C THR A 77 -21.57 -2.43 0.73
N ALA A 78 -21.14 -2.82 -0.47
CA ALA A 78 -19.84 -2.42 -1.00
C ALA A 78 -19.76 -0.89 -1.15
N ILE A 79 -18.64 -0.32 -0.73
CA ILE A 79 -18.32 1.08 -0.90
C ILE A 79 -18.11 1.32 -2.40
N PRO A 80 -18.90 2.22 -3.03
CA PRO A 80 -18.70 2.56 -4.44
C PRO A 80 -17.33 3.22 -4.62
N ALA A 81 -16.82 3.25 -5.85
CA ALA A 81 -15.55 3.93 -6.12
C ALA A 81 -15.65 5.43 -5.79
N LEU A 82 -15.10 5.83 -4.65
CA LEU A 82 -15.09 7.21 -4.19
C LEU A 82 -13.83 7.91 -4.73
N PRO A 83 -13.96 9.05 -5.42
CA PRO A 83 -12.80 9.78 -5.91
C PRO A 83 -12.01 10.36 -4.74
N ILE A 84 -10.70 10.17 -4.78
CA ILE A 84 -9.72 10.73 -3.84
C ILE A 84 -8.60 11.40 -4.64
N SER A 85 -7.75 12.17 -3.96
CA SER A 85 -6.55 12.69 -4.61
C SER A 85 -5.68 11.50 -5.07
N GLY A 86 -5.32 11.47 -6.36
CA GLY A 86 -4.47 10.43 -6.91
C GLY A 86 -5.17 9.10 -7.27
N GLY A 87 -6.50 8.99 -7.14
CA GLY A 87 -7.21 7.78 -7.59
C GLY A 87 -8.61 7.61 -7.03
N TYR A 88 -8.98 6.35 -6.76
CA TYR A 88 -10.27 5.97 -6.20
C TYR A 88 -10.07 5.01 -5.03
N ILE A 89 -10.94 5.10 -4.02
CA ILE A 89 -11.03 4.12 -2.94
C ILE A 89 -12.31 3.29 -3.11
N THR A 90 -12.19 1.98 -2.91
CA THR A 90 -13.29 1.01 -2.94
C THR A 90 -13.09 0.05 -1.77
N GLY A 91 -14.15 -0.64 -1.33
CA GLY A 91 -14.03 -1.63 -0.26
C GLY A 91 -15.36 -2.29 0.08
N GLN A 92 -15.31 -3.33 0.91
CA GLN A 92 -16.49 -4.01 1.42
C GLN A 92 -16.18 -4.59 2.80
N ALA A 93 -17.13 -4.50 3.73
CA ALA A 93 -17.06 -5.21 4.99
C ALA A 93 -17.70 -6.61 4.83
N ILE A 94 -17.05 -7.62 5.42
CA ILE A 94 -17.46 -9.01 5.31
C ILE A 94 -17.64 -9.55 6.72
N ASP A 95 -18.78 -10.20 6.97
CA ASP A 95 -18.97 -10.94 8.21
C ASP A 95 -18.15 -12.24 8.21
N LEU A 96 -17.21 -12.33 9.15
CA LEU A 96 -16.38 -13.51 9.35
C LEU A 96 -17.05 -14.54 10.28
N GLN A 97 -18.03 -14.16 11.09
CA GLN A 97 -18.76 -15.08 11.97
C GLN A 97 -19.68 -16.01 11.19
N GLY A 98 -20.09 -15.63 9.97
CA GLY A 98 -20.76 -16.52 9.03
C GLY A 98 -19.88 -17.65 8.46
N ARG A 99 -18.58 -17.69 8.78
CA ARG A 99 -17.63 -18.75 8.37
C ARG A 99 -17.30 -19.67 9.52
N PHE A 100 -16.84 -20.88 9.20
CA PHE A 100 -16.34 -21.81 10.21
C PHE A 100 -15.08 -21.25 10.90
N ASN A 101 -15.13 -21.09 12.23
CA ASN A 101 -14.00 -20.58 13.01
C ASN A 101 -13.00 -21.70 13.28
N LEU A 102 -11.85 -21.67 12.59
CA LEU A 102 -10.77 -22.65 12.77
C LEU A 102 -10.22 -22.67 14.21
N ASN A 103 -10.36 -21.57 14.96
CA ASN A 103 -9.92 -21.53 16.36
C ASN A 103 -10.76 -22.45 17.26
N ASN A 104 -11.94 -22.91 16.83
CA ASN A 104 -12.77 -23.85 17.60
C ASN A 104 -12.23 -25.30 17.56
N LEU A 105 -11.30 -25.61 16.66
CA LEU A 105 -10.76 -26.97 16.52
C LEU A 105 -9.94 -27.42 17.73
N LEU A 106 -9.41 -26.47 18.50
CA LEU A 106 -8.64 -26.71 19.71
C LEU A 106 -9.37 -26.09 20.91
N GLN A 107 -9.65 -26.90 21.93
CA GLN A 107 -10.19 -26.43 23.19
C GLN A 107 -9.07 -25.80 24.05
N ASP A 108 -9.45 -24.98 25.03
CA ASP A 108 -8.51 -24.29 25.92
C ASP A 108 -7.60 -25.26 26.71
N ASP A 109 -8.02 -26.52 26.86
CA ASP A 109 -7.24 -27.59 27.50
C ASP A 109 -6.25 -28.28 26.56
N GLY A 110 -6.10 -27.78 25.33
CA GLY A 110 -5.24 -28.34 24.29
C GLY A 110 -5.80 -29.60 23.63
N LYS A 111 -7.05 -30.00 23.94
CA LYS A 111 -7.69 -31.13 23.27
C LYS A 111 -8.40 -30.69 22.00
N ILE A 112 -8.34 -31.57 21.00
CA ILE A 112 -9.07 -31.38 19.76
C ILE A 112 -10.58 -31.45 20.03
N SER A 113 -11.36 -30.53 19.48
CA SER A 113 -12.83 -30.58 19.55
C SER A 113 -13.39 -31.60 18.54
N PRO A 114 -13.94 -32.74 18.99
CA PRO A 114 -14.44 -33.75 18.07
C PRO A 114 -15.66 -33.27 17.28
N LYS A 115 -16.48 -32.41 17.91
CA LYS A 115 -17.67 -31.83 17.28
C LYS A 115 -17.30 -30.93 16.11
N ASP A 116 -16.29 -30.09 16.28
CA ASP A 116 -15.87 -29.13 15.26
C ASP A 116 -15.12 -29.80 14.10
N ILE A 117 -14.41 -30.92 14.35
CA ILE A 117 -13.84 -31.75 13.29
C ILE A 117 -14.92 -32.35 12.39
N ILE A 118 -15.99 -32.90 12.97
CA ILE A 118 -17.09 -33.48 12.18
C ILE A 118 -17.75 -32.43 11.28
N VAL A 119 -17.82 -31.17 11.73
CA VAL A 119 -18.36 -30.06 10.94
C VAL A 119 -17.39 -29.64 9.83
N LEU A 120 -16.08 -29.71 10.06
CA LEU A 120 -15.05 -29.37 9.08
C LEU A 120 -14.91 -30.42 7.97
N GLU A 121 -15.09 -31.70 8.28
CA GLU A 121 -14.95 -32.82 7.34
C GLU A 121 -16.18 -33.03 6.42
N ARG A 122 -17.24 -32.26 6.62
CA ARG A 122 -18.43 -32.25 5.74
C ARG A 122 -18.27 -31.30 4.57
#